data_AF-E3FX84-F1
#
_entry.id   AF-E3FX84-F1
#
_cell.length_a   1.000
_cell.length_b   1.000
_cell.length_c   1.000
_cell.angle_alpha   90.00
_cell.angle_beta   90.00
_cell.angle_gamma   90.00
#
_symmetry.space_group_name_H-M   'P 1'
#
loop_
_entity.id
_entity.type
_entity.pdbx_description
1 polymer ?
#
loop_
_entity_poly.entity_id
_entity_poly.type
_entity_poly.pdbx_seq_one_letter_code
_entity_poly.pdbx_strand_id
1 'polypeptide(L)'
;MNRLGRLGVVLGVLTLTAATGCEEKPEPAKIHRVKGSDHLSKKEWKEAAAAYELSLQADPKQDKVWEKKAYAHMQMGETDKAAEALLKLMEFKTEPAQKAELYRGLASLHMQGGQSDKAEQYFNEALKLEPKDEASLGWLAEIYSQRGGARSMAAAPVEADLQKSLEYYDKVIALNPNSANTYLNKRIVMAKYMEHEKQQKDVAELEIKENAKDATKAAEAKARAEQHQARMEEFKKQFDELSRKFSEAAKAAKAAQAGATTK
;
A
#
# COMPACT_ATOMS: atom_id res chain seq x y z
N MET A 1 -68.94 -37.38 73.14
CA MET A 1 -68.65 -37.85 71.77
C MET A 1 -68.76 -36.68 70.82
N ASN A 2 -67.65 -36.41 70.14
CA ASN A 2 -67.36 -35.62 68.94
C ASN A 2 -67.91 -34.18 68.75
N ARG A 3 -66.91 -33.30 68.70
CA ARG A 3 -66.83 -31.88 68.37
C ARG A 3 -66.53 -31.68 66.87
N LEU A 4 -66.83 -30.45 66.40
CA LEU A 4 -66.16 -29.66 65.34
C LEU A 4 -66.37 -30.15 63.88
N GLY A 5 -66.75 -29.33 62.91
CA GLY A 5 -66.45 -27.91 62.69
C GLY A 5 -65.48 -27.82 61.50
N ARG A 6 -66.02 -27.72 60.27
CA ARG A 6 -65.23 -27.58 59.04
C ARG A 6 -64.62 -26.18 58.98
N LEU A 7 -63.32 -26.08 59.24
CA LEU A 7 -62.47 -24.93 58.87
C LEU A 7 -61.53 -25.36 57.75
N GLY A 8 -61.39 -24.49 56.74
CA GLY A 8 -60.62 -24.77 55.52
C GLY A 8 -59.10 -24.71 55.71
N VAL A 9 -58.40 -25.28 54.74
CA VAL A 9 -57.00 -24.98 54.44
C VAL A 9 -56.86 -24.97 52.92
N VAL A 10 -56.64 -23.78 52.36
CA VAL A 10 -56.17 -23.58 51.00
C VAL A 10 -54.69 -23.91 51.00
N LEU A 11 -54.30 -24.99 50.33
CA LEU A 11 -52.88 -25.30 50.09
C LEU A 11 -52.34 -24.31 49.05
N GLY A 12 -51.56 -23.34 49.51
CA GLY A 12 -50.71 -22.53 48.65
C GLY A 12 -49.55 -23.38 48.13
N VAL A 13 -49.53 -23.65 46.83
CA VAL A 13 -48.35 -24.19 46.15
C VAL A 13 -47.38 -23.03 45.96
N LEU A 14 -46.42 -22.90 46.88
CA LEU A 14 -45.22 -22.11 46.65
C LEU A 14 -44.39 -22.81 45.58
N THR A 15 -44.53 -22.40 44.34
CA THR A 15 -43.51 -22.68 43.33
C THR A 15 -42.30 -21.80 43.64
N LEU A 16 -41.27 -22.40 44.25
CA LEU A 16 -39.94 -21.81 44.24
C LEU A 16 -39.48 -21.74 42.77
N THR A 17 -39.68 -20.60 42.13
CA THR A 17 -38.91 -20.25 40.94
C THR A 17 -37.51 -19.90 41.42
N ALA A 18 -36.63 -20.90 41.43
CA ALA A 18 -35.19 -20.67 41.49
C ALA A 18 -34.81 -19.90 40.21
N ALA A 19 -34.84 -18.58 40.29
CA ALA A 19 -34.14 -17.73 39.34
C ALA A 19 -32.65 -17.94 39.57
N THR A 20 -32.08 -18.94 38.90
CA THR A 20 -30.64 -19.01 38.69
C THR A 20 -30.28 -17.79 37.86
N GLY A 21 -29.90 -16.71 38.53
CA GLY A 21 -29.08 -15.67 37.96
C GLY A 21 -27.75 -16.30 37.57
N CYS A 22 -27.70 -16.95 36.41
CA CYS A 22 -26.46 -17.31 35.77
C CYS A 22 -25.80 -16.01 35.34
N GLU A 23 -24.93 -15.49 36.20
CA GLU A 23 -23.94 -14.51 35.83
C GLU A 23 -23.01 -15.21 34.82
N GLU A 24 -23.29 -15.00 33.52
CA GLU A 24 -22.53 -15.57 32.43
C GLU A 24 -21.09 -15.04 32.54
N LYS A 25 -20.18 -15.88 33.02
CA LYS A 25 -18.76 -15.51 33.19
C LYS A 25 -18.28 -14.93 31.86
N PRO A 26 -17.75 -13.69 31.85
CA PRO A 26 -17.34 -13.09 30.59
C PRO A 26 -16.27 -13.96 29.97
N GLU A 27 -16.49 -14.36 28.72
CA GLU A 27 -15.57 -15.26 28.03
C GLU A 27 -14.16 -14.67 28.00
N PRO A 28 -13.10 -15.47 28.25
CA PRO A 28 -11.73 -14.98 28.32
C PRO A 28 -11.33 -14.10 27.12
N ALA A 29 -11.79 -14.47 25.91
CA ALA A 29 -11.61 -13.69 24.69
C ALA A 29 -12.15 -12.25 24.83
N LYS A 30 -13.37 -12.09 25.36
CA LYS A 30 -14.02 -10.79 25.57
C LYS A 30 -13.27 -9.94 26.60
N ILE A 31 -12.82 -10.53 27.71
CA ILE A 31 -12.06 -9.83 28.75
C ILE A 31 -10.78 -9.25 28.16
N HIS A 32 -9.99 -10.10 27.48
CA HIS A 32 -8.72 -9.70 26.90
C HIS A 32 -8.90 -8.69 25.74
N ARG A 33 -9.97 -8.80 24.95
CA ARG A 33 -10.32 -7.82 23.91
C ARG A 33 -10.62 -6.43 24.48
N VAL A 34 -11.39 -6.36 25.57
CA VAL A 34 -11.71 -5.09 26.24
C VAL A 34 -10.42 -4.48 26.79
N LYS A 35 -9.61 -5.28 27.50
CA LYS A 35 -8.31 -4.83 28.02
C LYS A 35 -7.38 -4.29 26.91
N GLY A 36 -7.32 -4.99 25.77
CA GLY A 36 -6.55 -4.51 24.62
C GLY A 36 -7.09 -3.21 24.04
N SER A 37 -8.42 -3.02 24.01
CA SER A 37 -9.05 -1.78 23.57
C SER A 37 -8.75 -0.61 24.51
N ASP A 38 -8.74 -0.87 25.82
CA ASP A 38 -8.40 0.13 26.82
C ASP A 38 -6.94 0.59 26.68
N HIS A 39 -6.00 -0.36 26.57
CA HIS A 39 -4.59 -0.06 26.30
C HIS A 39 -4.41 0.70 24.98
N LEU A 40 -5.13 0.29 23.92
CA LEU A 40 -5.08 0.96 22.62
C LEU A 40 -5.54 2.43 22.71
N SER A 41 -6.61 2.71 23.46
CA SER A 41 -7.11 4.07 23.68
C SER A 41 -6.10 4.97 24.40
N LYS A 42 -5.26 4.37 25.25
CA LYS A 42 -4.18 5.02 25.98
C LYS A 42 -2.87 5.09 25.21
N LYS A 43 -2.82 4.58 23.97
CA LYS A 43 -1.61 4.46 23.15
C LYS A 43 -0.54 3.55 23.75
N GLU A 44 -0.94 2.64 24.63
CA GLU A 44 -0.08 1.61 25.23
C GLU A 44 0.01 0.43 24.26
N TRP A 45 0.73 0.64 23.15
CA TRP A 45 0.69 -0.24 21.98
C TRP A 45 1.15 -1.67 22.28
N LYS A 46 2.19 -1.82 23.10
CA LYS A 46 2.77 -3.12 23.46
C LYS A 46 1.78 -3.93 24.31
N GLU A 47 1.19 -3.29 25.30
CA GLU A 47 0.19 -3.86 26.19
C GLU A 47 -1.10 -4.20 25.44
N ALA A 48 -1.50 -3.33 24.50
CA ALA A 48 -2.63 -3.58 23.61
C ALA A 48 -2.39 -4.85 22.76
N ALA A 49 -1.25 -4.94 22.09
CA ALA A 49 -0.89 -6.11 21.27
C ALA A 49 -0.85 -7.41 22.10
N ALA A 50 -0.29 -7.37 23.32
CA ALA A 50 -0.26 -8.52 24.22
C ALA A 50 -1.66 -8.94 24.70
N ALA A 51 -2.54 -7.98 25.01
CA ALA A 51 -3.92 -8.28 25.39
C ALA A 51 -4.73 -8.83 24.20
N TYR A 52 -4.52 -8.31 22.99
CA TYR A 52 -5.15 -8.87 21.79
C TYR A 52 -4.65 -10.28 21.47
N GLU A 53 -3.36 -10.56 21.68
CA GLU A 53 -2.82 -11.92 21.55
C GLU A 53 -3.54 -12.90 22.48
N LEU A 54 -3.69 -12.57 23.77
CA LEU A 54 -4.43 -13.41 24.71
C LEU A 54 -5.91 -13.57 24.33
N SER A 55 -6.52 -12.54 23.75
CA SER A 55 -7.89 -12.63 23.22
C SER A 55 -7.99 -13.61 22.05
N LEU A 56 -7.03 -13.56 21.12
CA LEU A 56 -6.97 -14.41 19.93
C LEU A 56 -6.58 -15.86 20.23
N GLN A 57 -5.82 -16.10 21.31
CA GLN A 57 -5.57 -17.45 21.81
C GLN A 57 -6.83 -18.11 22.37
N ALA A 58 -7.72 -17.32 22.99
CA ALA A 58 -9.00 -17.82 23.49
C ALA A 58 -10.05 -17.98 22.38
N ASP A 59 -10.12 -17.03 21.44
CA ASP A 59 -10.95 -17.12 20.24
C ASP A 59 -10.23 -16.51 19.03
N PRO A 60 -9.72 -17.32 18.08
CA PRO A 60 -9.00 -16.82 16.92
C PRO A 60 -9.90 -16.21 15.85
N LYS A 61 -11.23 -16.34 15.94
CA LYS A 61 -12.19 -15.92 14.90
C LYS A 61 -12.69 -14.48 15.08
N GLN A 62 -11.80 -13.60 15.53
CA GLN A 62 -12.12 -12.20 15.82
C GLN A 62 -11.43 -11.25 14.84
N ASP A 63 -12.06 -10.99 13.70
CA ASP A 63 -11.49 -10.15 12.64
C ASP A 63 -11.10 -8.74 13.14
N LYS A 64 -11.96 -8.09 13.93
CA LYS A 64 -11.68 -6.78 14.54
C LYS A 64 -10.53 -6.79 15.54
N VAL A 65 -10.22 -7.93 16.14
CA VAL A 65 -9.08 -8.05 17.04
C VAL A 65 -7.78 -8.20 16.25
N TRP A 66 -7.78 -8.97 15.15
CA TRP A 66 -6.64 -9.01 14.22
C TRP A 66 -6.31 -7.63 13.64
N GLU A 67 -7.33 -6.87 13.23
CA GLU A 67 -7.19 -5.48 12.74
C GLU A 67 -6.53 -4.57 13.79
N LYS A 68 -7.01 -4.62 15.04
CA LYS A 68 -6.47 -3.80 16.14
C LYS A 68 -5.06 -4.23 16.56
N LYS A 69 -4.77 -5.54 16.52
CA LYS A 69 -3.42 -6.08 16.77
C LYS A 69 -2.44 -5.61 15.70
N ALA A 70 -2.82 -5.68 14.42
CA ALA A 70 -2.03 -5.14 13.33
C ALA A 70 -1.73 -3.65 13.55
N TYR A 71 -2.76 -2.85 13.83
CA TYR A 71 -2.59 -1.42 14.10
C TYR A 71 -1.64 -1.13 15.27
N ALA A 72 -1.75 -1.87 16.38
CA ALA A 72 -0.83 -1.72 17.51
C ALA A 72 0.64 -2.00 17.11
N HIS A 73 0.89 -3.05 16.32
CA HIS A 73 2.22 -3.34 15.79
C HIS A 73 2.72 -2.27 14.79
N MET A 74 1.84 -1.70 13.97
CA MET A 74 2.18 -0.59 13.08
C MET A 74 2.64 0.64 13.87
N GLN A 75 1.96 0.99 14.98
CA GLN A 75 2.38 2.11 15.83
C GLN A 75 3.72 1.88 16.53
N MET A 76 4.12 0.62 16.71
CA MET A 76 5.44 0.25 17.25
C MET A 76 6.53 0.14 16.17
N GLY A 77 6.20 0.30 14.89
CA GLY A 77 7.12 0.07 13.77
C GLY A 77 7.51 -1.40 13.57
N GLU A 78 6.76 -2.34 14.16
CA GLU A 78 7.02 -3.77 14.06
C GLU A 78 6.40 -4.33 12.76
N THR A 79 6.99 -3.95 11.61
CA THR A 79 6.49 -4.25 10.25
C THR A 79 6.09 -5.71 10.05
N ASP A 80 6.95 -6.68 10.37
CA ASP A 80 6.66 -8.09 10.11
C ASP A 80 5.51 -8.63 10.99
N LYS A 81 5.39 -8.19 12.25
CA LYS A 81 4.28 -8.59 13.14
C LYS A 81 2.96 -7.95 12.74
N ALA A 82 2.99 -6.69 12.31
CA ALA A 82 1.82 -6.03 11.74
C ALA A 82 1.35 -6.74 10.46
N ALA A 83 2.29 -7.14 9.58
CA ALA A 83 1.98 -7.87 8.38
C ALA A 83 1.36 -9.25 8.66
N GLU A 84 1.89 -9.99 9.65
CA GLU A 84 1.31 -11.27 10.09
C GLU A 84 -0.16 -11.11 10.52
N ALA A 85 -0.46 -10.09 11.33
CA ALA A 85 -1.83 -9.82 11.77
C ALA A 85 -2.77 -9.40 10.62
N LEU A 86 -2.28 -8.64 9.64
CA LEU A 86 -3.05 -8.30 8.43
C LEU A 86 -3.31 -9.51 7.51
N LEU A 87 -2.32 -10.41 7.37
CA LEU A 87 -2.50 -11.66 6.63
C LEU A 87 -3.55 -12.55 7.31
N LYS A 88 -3.56 -12.62 8.64
CA LYS A 88 -4.63 -13.29 9.39
C LYS A 88 -5.99 -12.63 9.21
N LEU A 89 -6.04 -11.29 9.23
CA LEU A 89 -7.28 -10.55 8.93
C LEU A 89 -7.83 -10.85 7.53
N MET A 90 -6.95 -11.11 6.56
CA MET A 90 -7.31 -11.42 5.18
C MET A 90 -8.05 -12.74 5.03
N GLU A 91 -7.81 -13.72 5.90
CA GLU A 91 -8.53 -15.00 5.93
C GLU A 91 -10.05 -14.81 6.14
N PHE A 92 -10.47 -13.69 6.75
CA PHE A 92 -11.88 -13.34 7.01
C PHE A 92 -12.53 -12.52 5.90
N LYS A 93 -11.81 -12.15 4.84
CA LYS A 93 -12.33 -11.30 3.77
C LYS A 93 -12.79 -12.15 2.60
N THR A 94 -14.04 -12.00 2.19
CA THR A 94 -14.63 -12.73 1.06
C THR A 94 -14.54 -11.93 -0.24
N GLU A 95 -14.74 -10.61 -0.15
CA GLU A 95 -14.78 -9.74 -1.31
C GLU A 95 -13.38 -9.42 -1.84
N PRO A 96 -13.16 -9.51 -3.17
CA PRO A 96 -11.89 -9.13 -3.79
C PRO A 96 -11.42 -7.72 -3.43
N ALA A 97 -12.33 -6.75 -3.36
CA ALA A 97 -12.00 -5.37 -3.03
C ALA A 97 -11.43 -5.22 -1.60
N GLN A 98 -11.97 -5.98 -0.64
CA GLN A 98 -11.46 -5.97 0.74
C GLN A 98 -10.06 -6.60 0.82
N LYS A 99 -9.80 -7.65 0.04
CA LYS A 99 -8.46 -8.26 -0.07
C LYS A 99 -7.47 -7.32 -0.75
N ALA A 100 -7.89 -6.63 -1.82
CA ALA A 100 -7.08 -5.63 -2.50
C ALA A 100 -6.67 -4.49 -1.53
N GLU A 101 -7.60 -4.01 -0.70
CA GLU A 101 -7.32 -3.03 0.34
C GLU A 101 -6.29 -3.52 1.36
N LEU A 102 -6.40 -4.75 1.84
CA LEU A 102 -5.41 -5.32 2.75
C LEU A 102 -4.04 -5.51 2.09
N TYR A 103 -3.98 -5.91 0.82
CA TYR A 103 -2.73 -5.98 0.07
C TYR A 103 -2.07 -4.60 -0.08
N ARG A 104 -2.85 -3.53 -0.35
CA ARG A 104 -2.33 -2.15 -0.32
C ARG A 104 -1.80 -1.77 1.06
N GLY A 105 -2.51 -2.14 2.12
CA GLY A 105 -2.08 -1.90 3.51
C GLY A 105 -0.74 -2.58 3.82
N LEU A 106 -0.61 -3.85 3.46
CA LEU A 106 0.63 -4.62 3.57
C LEU A 106 1.77 -3.98 2.77
N ALA A 107 1.51 -3.59 1.53
CA ALA A 107 2.50 -2.96 0.67
C ALA A 107 2.99 -1.62 1.26
N SER A 108 2.08 -0.76 1.71
CA SER A 108 2.40 0.51 2.36
C SER A 108 3.22 0.32 3.65
N LEU A 109 2.85 -0.67 4.46
CA LEU A 109 3.58 -1.04 5.68
C LEU A 109 5.03 -1.47 5.36
N HIS A 110 5.23 -2.27 4.32
CA HIS A 110 6.56 -2.67 3.87
C HIS A 110 7.36 -1.50 3.25
N MET A 111 6.71 -0.58 2.53
CA MET A 111 7.36 0.66 2.07
C MET A 111 7.89 1.49 3.23
N GLN A 112 7.09 1.67 4.29
CA GLN A 112 7.51 2.40 5.50
C GLN A 112 8.67 1.71 6.22
N GLY A 113 8.70 0.37 6.18
CA GLY A 113 9.80 -0.44 6.72
C GLY A 113 11.05 -0.51 5.83
N GLY A 114 11.07 0.19 4.68
CA GLY A 114 12.19 0.15 3.73
C GLY A 114 12.33 -1.16 2.94
N GLN A 115 11.29 -2.00 2.94
CA GLN A 115 11.26 -3.32 2.29
C GLN A 115 10.55 -3.25 0.93
N SER A 116 11.09 -2.46 0.00
CA SER A 116 10.45 -2.16 -1.28
C SER A 116 10.14 -3.40 -2.14
N ASP A 117 10.96 -4.45 -2.08
CA ASP A 117 10.70 -5.70 -2.83
C ASP A 117 9.45 -6.43 -2.33
N LYS A 118 9.23 -6.48 -1.01
CA LYS A 118 8.00 -7.04 -0.43
C LYS A 118 6.80 -6.17 -0.78
N ALA A 119 6.96 -4.84 -0.73
CA ALA A 119 5.90 -3.92 -1.10
C ALA A 119 5.47 -4.10 -2.57
N GLU A 120 6.43 -4.25 -3.48
CA GLU A 120 6.17 -4.53 -4.90
C GLU A 120 5.30 -5.78 -5.08
N GLN A 121 5.62 -6.87 -4.38
CA GLN A 121 4.83 -8.11 -4.42
C GLN A 121 3.38 -7.85 -4.00
N TYR A 122 3.16 -7.17 -2.89
CA TYR A 122 1.81 -6.90 -2.39
C TYR A 122 1.03 -5.90 -3.25
N PHE A 123 1.66 -4.87 -3.82
CA PHE A 123 0.99 -4.00 -4.80
C PHE A 123 0.58 -4.78 -6.06
N ASN A 124 1.40 -5.73 -6.52
CA ASN A 124 1.04 -6.59 -7.63
C ASN A 124 -0.14 -7.52 -7.28
N GLU A 125 -0.20 -8.08 -6.07
CA GLU A 125 -1.38 -8.84 -5.62
C GLU A 125 -2.63 -7.97 -5.54
N ALA A 126 -2.52 -6.72 -5.09
CA ALA A 126 -3.63 -5.77 -5.12
C ALA A 126 -4.12 -5.53 -6.56
N LEU A 127 -3.21 -5.31 -7.51
CA LEU A 127 -3.55 -5.07 -8.92
C LEU A 127 -4.11 -6.29 -9.65
N LYS A 128 -3.83 -7.51 -9.19
CA LYS A 128 -4.51 -8.71 -9.72
C LYS A 128 -6.01 -8.68 -9.40
N LEU A 129 -6.40 -8.09 -8.27
CA LEU A 129 -7.79 -7.98 -7.83
C LEU A 129 -8.45 -6.69 -8.33
N GLU A 130 -7.70 -5.58 -8.35
CA GLU A 130 -8.16 -4.27 -8.81
C GLU A 130 -7.17 -3.67 -9.82
N PRO A 131 -7.24 -4.05 -11.12
CA PRO A 131 -6.24 -3.66 -12.13
C PRO A 131 -6.13 -2.15 -12.40
N LYS A 132 -7.12 -1.37 -11.96
CA LYS A 132 -7.20 0.09 -12.13
C LYS A 132 -7.05 0.85 -10.81
N ASP A 133 -6.46 0.22 -9.79
CA ASP A 133 -6.15 0.91 -8.55
C ASP A 133 -4.98 1.90 -8.75
N GLU A 134 -5.34 3.19 -8.83
CA GLU A 134 -4.39 4.29 -9.08
C GLU A 134 -3.26 4.32 -8.04
N ALA A 135 -3.58 4.04 -6.77
CA ALA A 135 -2.60 4.08 -5.68
C ALA A 135 -1.51 3.02 -5.86
N SER A 136 -1.87 1.76 -6.12
CA SER A 136 -0.89 0.68 -6.34
C SER A 136 -0.05 0.92 -7.59
N LEU A 137 -0.66 1.42 -8.67
CA LEU A 137 0.08 1.79 -9.88
C LEU A 137 1.09 2.91 -9.59
N GLY A 138 0.69 3.93 -8.83
CA GLY A 138 1.57 5.05 -8.44
C GLY A 138 2.74 4.60 -7.56
N TRP A 139 2.50 3.69 -6.61
CA TRP A 139 3.57 3.15 -5.77
C TRP A 139 4.52 2.21 -6.53
N LEU A 140 4.03 1.40 -7.46
CA LEU A 140 4.90 0.62 -8.34
C LEU A 140 5.75 1.52 -9.21
N ALA A 141 5.16 2.58 -9.80
CA ALA A 141 5.93 3.59 -10.53
C ALA A 141 7.07 4.18 -9.67
N GLU A 142 6.79 4.44 -8.40
CA GLU A 142 7.77 4.97 -7.44
C GLU A 142 8.86 3.97 -7.07
N ILE A 143 8.51 2.71 -6.81
CA ILE A 143 9.49 1.64 -6.52
C ILE A 143 10.45 1.49 -7.71
N TYR A 144 9.92 1.43 -8.92
CA TYR A 144 10.72 1.32 -10.14
C TYR A 144 11.51 2.61 -10.43
N SER A 145 10.99 3.79 -10.08
CA SER A 145 11.72 5.06 -10.17
C SER A 145 12.95 5.07 -9.25
N GLN A 146 12.80 4.57 -8.02
CA GLN A 146 13.90 4.46 -7.06
C GLN A 146 14.96 3.46 -7.54
N ARG A 147 14.54 2.25 -7.91
CA ARG A 147 15.44 1.19 -8.43
C ARG A 147 16.12 1.59 -9.74
N GLY A 148 15.40 2.33 -10.59
CA GLY A 148 15.90 2.94 -11.83
C GLY A 148 16.93 4.05 -11.62
N GLY A 149 17.16 4.48 -10.37
CA GLY A 149 18.10 5.53 -10.01
C GLY A 149 17.56 6.95 -10.20
N ALA A 150 16.29 7.14 -10.57
CA ALA A 150 15.71 8.46 -10.80
C ALA A 150 15.49 9.28 -9.52
N ARG A 151 15.50 8.61 -8.36
CA ARG A 151 15.41 9.25 -7.03
C ARG A 151 16.77 9.52 -6.38
N SER A 152 17.87 9.29 -7.09
CA SER A 152 19.23 9.51 -6.58
C SER A 152 20.12 10.13 -7.66
N MET A 153 20.76 11.25 -7.30
CA MET A 153 21.73 11.92 -8.18
C MET A 153 22.97 11.06 -8.45
N ALA A 154 23.33 10.17 -7.52
CA ALA A 154 24.54 9.36 -7.60
C ALA A 154 24.30 7.94 -8.16
N ALA A 155 23.05 7.47 -8.19
CA ALA A 155 22.75 6.14 -8.69
C ALA A 155 22.93 6.08 -10.22
N ALA A 156 23.57 5.01 -10.70
CA ALA A 156 23.58 4.71 -12.12
C ALA A 156 22.17 4.39 -12.61
N PRO A 157 21.79 4.81 -13.82
CA PRO A 157 20.48 4.49 -14.36
C PRO A 157 20.34 3.00 -14.67
N VAL A 158 19.21 2.41 -14.28
CA VAL A 158 18.85 1.02 -14.61
C VAL A 158 17.72 1.05 -15.62
N GLU A 159 18.03 0.83 -16.91
CA GLU A 159 17.10 1.01 -18.03
C GLU A 159 15.77 0.27 -17.83
N ALA A 160 15.82 -1.02 -17.48
CA ALA A 160 14.62 -1.84 -17.32
C ALA A 160 13.67 -1.30 -16.23
N ASP A 161 14.21 -0.78 -15.13
CA ASP A 161 13.40 -0.21 -14.05
C ASP A 161 12.89 1.20 -14.42
N LEU A 162 13.67 2.00 -15.16
CA LEU A 162 13.20 3.27 -15.71
C LEU A 162 12.03 3.08 -16.69
N GLN A 163 12.12 2.10 -17.59
CA GLN A 163 11.05 1.74 -18.53
C GLN A 163 9.76 1.38 -17.77
N LYS A 164 9.84 0.43 -16.83
CA LYS A 164 8.69 0.03 -16.01
C LYS A 164 8.07 1.20 -15.26
N SER A 165 8.90 2.08 -14.68
CA SER A 165 8.42 3.26 -13.98
C SER A 165 7.62 4.19 -14.90
N LEU A 166 8.11 4.47 -16.12
CA LEU A 166 7.39 5.27 -17.11
C LEU A 166 6.05 4.63 -17.50
N GLU A 167 6.02 3.31 -17.72
CA GLU A 167 4.79 2.58 -18.04
C GLU A 167 3.73 2.67 -16.92
N TYR A 168 4.15 2.51 -15.66
CA TYR A 168 3.22 2.66 -14.54
C TYR A 168 2.71 4.09 -14.40
N TYR A 169 3.57 5.10 -14.60
CA TYR A 169 3.11 6.49 -14.63
C TYR A 169 2.13 6.76 -15.78
N ASP A 170 2.30 6.13 -16.94
CA ASP A 170 1.31 6.21 -18.03
C ASP A 170 -0.05 5.63 -17.64
N LYS A 171 -0.07 4.50 -16.94
CA LYS A 171 -1.30 3.92 -16.41
C LYS A 171 -1.97 4.85 -15.39
N VAL A 172 -1.19 5.49 -14.51
CA VAL A 172 -1.73 6.49 -13.56
C VAL A 172 -2.30 7.70 -14.30
N ILE A 173 -1.60 8.24 -15.30
CA ILE A 173 -2.07 9.38 -16.11
C ILE A 173 -3.36 9.04 -16.85
N ALA A 174 -3.48 7.81 -17.37
CA ALA A 174 -4.68 7.36 -18.05
C ALA A 174 -5.91 7.29 -17.12
N LEU A 175 -5.71 7.02 -15.83
CA LEU A 175 -6.76 7.01 -14.81
C LEU A 175 -7.05 8.41 -14.26
N ASN A 176 -6.00 9.20 -14.03
CA ASN A 176 -6.08 10.52 -13.44
C ASN A 176 -5.21 11.54 -14.21
N PRO A 177 -5.75 12.09 -15.32
CA PRO A 177 -5.02 13.05 -16.15
C PRO A 177 -4.85 14.43 -15.50
N ASN A 178 -5.41 14.66 -14.31
CA ASN A 178 -5.30 15.92 -13.57
C ASN A 178 -4.25 15.85 -12.45
N SER A 179 -3.52 14.74 -12.33
CA SER A 179 -2.46 14.61 -11.32
C SER A 179 -1.17 15.31 -11.76
N ALA A 180 -0.98 16.55 -11.28
CA ALA A 180 0.25 17.30 -11.49
C ALA A 180 1.49 16.52 -10.97
N ASN A 181 1.38 15.90 -9.80
CA ASN A 181 2.47 15.12 -9.22
C ASN A 181 2.90 13.95 -10.10
N THR A 182 1.96 13.28 -10.79
CA THR A 182 2.28 12.18 -11.69
C THR A 182 3.08 12.65 -12.89
N TYR A 183 2.72 13.78 -13.52
CA TYR A 183 3.50 14.36 -14.61
C TYR A 183 4.90 14.77 -14.15
N LEU A 184 5.02 15.41 -12.99
CA LEU A 184 6.31 15.80 -12.42
C LEU A 184 7.21 14.58 -12.18
N ASN A 185 6.66 13.54 -11.56
CA ASN A 185 7.40 12.32 -11.25
C ASN A 185 7.83 11.57 -12.52
N LYS A 186 6.94 11.43 -13.50
CA LYS A 186 7.28 10.83 -14.80
C LYS A 186 8.41 11.60 -15.50
N ARG A 187 8.39 12.93 -15.42
CA ARG A 187 9.41 13.80 -15.99
C ARG A 187 10.79 13.59 -15.35
N ILE A 188 10.84 13.36 -14.04
CA ILE A 188 12.09 13.05 -13.31
C ILE A 188 12.68 11.72 -13.81
N VAL A 189 11.84 10.69 -13.96
CA VAL A 189 12.27 9.40 -14.52
C VAL A 189 12.74 9.54 -15.96
N MET A 190 12.02 10.31 -16.78
CA MET A 190 12.40 10.58 -18.16
C MET A 190 13.74 11.31 -18.26
N ALA A 191 14.02 12.25 -17.35
CA ALA A 191 15.33 12.92 -17.29
C ALA A 191 16.46 11.93 -16.98
N LYS A 192 16.25 11.02 -16.03
CA LYS A 192 17.22 9.96 -15.71
C LYS A 192 17.42 8.99 -16.88
N TYR A 193 16.37 8.70 -17.64
CA TYR A 193 16.47 7.90 -18.84
C TYR A 193 17.23 8.64 -19.95
N MET A 194 16.97 9.92 -20.18
CA MET A 194 17.78 10.70 -21.13
C MET A 194 19.26 10.75 -20.73
N GLU A 195 19.58 10.79 -19.44
CA GLU A 195 20.96 10.64 -18.96
C GLU A 195 21.56 9.28 -19.35
N HIS A 196 20.81 8.18 -19.18
CA HIS A 196 21.21 6.85 -19.62
C HIS A 196 21.47 6.80 -21.13
N GLU A 197 20.55 7.31 -21.94
CA GLU A 197 20.69 7.35 -23.40
C GLU A 197 21.91 8.14 -23.83
N LYS A 198 22.18 9.27 -23.17
CA LYS A 198 23.38 10.06 -23.42
C LYS A 198 24.65 9.27 -23.09
N GLN A 199 24.69 8.59 -21.94
CA GLN A 199 25.85 7.78 -21.56
C GLN A 199 26.12 6.67 -22.59
N GLN A 200 25.08 5.97 -23.05
CA GLN A 200 25.22 4.92 -24.06
C GLN A 200 25.65 5.47 -25.42
N LYS A 201 25.15 6.65 -25.80
CA LYS A 201 25.63 7.36 -26.98
C LYS A 201 27.11 7.71 -26.88
N ASP A 202 27.54 8.30 -25.76
CA ASP A 202 28.94 8.71 -25.54
C ASP A 202 29.88 7.49 -25.60
N VAL A 203 29.47 6.34 -25.04
CA VAL A 203 30.19 5.07 -25.17
C VAL A 203 30.30 4.63 -26.62
N ALA A 204 29.20 4.64 -27.36
CA ALA A 204 29.20 4.27 -28.78
C ALA A 204 30.10 5.21 -29.61
N GLU A 205 30.12 6.52 -29.31
CA GLU A 205 31.01 7.48 -29.98
C GLU A 205 32.50 7.24 -29.70
N LEU A 206 32.85 6.75 -28.50
CA LEU A 206 34.22 6.34 -28.19
C LEU A 206 34.62 5.09 -28.98
N GLU A 207 33.73 4.09 -29.07
CA GLU A 207 33.98 2.86 -29.82
C GLU A 207 34.22 3.13 -31.32
N ILE A 208 33.59 4.15 -31.91
CA ILE A 208 33.88 4.58 -33.29
C ILE A 208 35.36 4.98 -33.43
N LYS A 209 35.90 5.72 -32.45
CA LYS A 209 37.29 6.20 -32.47
C LYS A 209 38.27 5.04 -32.26
N GLU A 210 37.98 4.17 -31.31
CA GLU A 210 38.81 3.00 -30.99
C GLU A 210 38.87 2.00 -32.14
N ASN A 211 37.77 1.85 -32.87
CA ASN A 211 37.65 0.92 -34.00
C ASN A 211 37.83 1.61 -35.36
N ALA A 212 38.51 2.76 -35.44
CA ALA A 212 38.64 3.54 -36.68
C ALA A 212 39.26 2.77 -37.88
N LYS A 213 39.98 1.67 -37.62
CA LYS A 213 40.57 0.80 -38.65
C LYS A 213 39.69 -0.41 -39.02
N ASP A 214 38.66 -0.69 -38.23
CA ASP A 214 37.67 -1.75 -38.45
C ASP A 214 36.34 -1.11 -38.85
N ALA A 215 36.15 -0.96 -40.17
CA ALA A 215 35.01 -0.24 -40.73
C ALA A 215 33.65 -0.83 -40.31
N THR A 216 33.58 -2.15 -40.11
CA THR A 216 32.33 -2.82 -39.70
C THR A 216 31.98 -2.44 -38.27
N LYS A 217 32.92 -2.59 -37.32
CA LYS A 217 32.68 -2.23 -35.92
C LYS A 217 32.41 -0.73 -35.75
N ALA A 218 33.13 0.12 -36.48
CA ALA A 218 32.89 1.56 -36.46
C ALA A 218 31.48 1.93 -36.99
N ALA A 219 31.00 1.24 -38.03
CA ALA A 219 29.65 1.46 -38.56
C ALA A 219 28.56 1.00 -37.58
N GLU A 220 28.74 -0.16 -36.93
CA GLU A 220 27.82 -0.67 -35.91
C GLU A 220 27.71 0.28 -34.69
N ALA A 221 28.85 0.77 -34.20
CA ALA A 221 28.89 1.75 -33.12
C ALA A 221 28.23 3.08 -33.52
N LYS A 222 28.45 3.55 -34.75
CA LYS A 222 27.78 4.74 -35.29
C LYS A 222 26.26 4.57 -35.32
N ALA A 223 25.76 3.44 -35.80
CA ALA A 223 24.32 3.16 -35.83
C ALA A 223 23.71 3.17 -34.42
N ARG A 224 24.40 2.61 -33.43
CA ARG A 224 23.98 2.68 -32.01
C ARG A 224 23.94 4.13 -31.50
N ALA A 225 24.97 4.92 -31.76
CA ALA A 225 25.01 6.33 -31.36
C ALA A 225 23.85 7.15 -31.95
N GLU A 226 23.54 6.93 -33.23
CA GLU A 226 22.39 7.56 -33.91
C GLU A 226 21.05 7.10 -33.30
N GLN A 227 20.92 5.82 -32.92
CA GLN A 227 19.73 5.30 -32.26
C GLN A 227 19.50 5.96 -30.88
N HIS A 228 20.55 6.07 -30.06
CA HIS A 228 20.46 6.75 -28.76
C HIS A 228 20.14 8.25 -28.92
N GLN A 229 20.72 8.90 -29.93
CA GLN A 229 20.39 10.29 -30.26
C GLN A 229 18.91 10.47 -30.62
N ALA A 230 18.37 9.61 -31.49
CA ALA A 230 16.97 9.66 -31.89
C ALA A 230 16.02 9.43 -30.69
N ARG A 231 16.35 8.50 -29.79
CA ARG A 231 15.57 8.28 -28.55
C ARG A 231 15.57 9.50 -27.64
N MET A 232 16.72 10.16 -27.45
CA MET A 232 16.79 11.39 -26.66
C MET A 232 15.95 12.52 -27.25
N GLU A 233 15.93 12.66 -28.58
CA GLU A 233 15.12 13.67 -29.26
C GLU A 233 13.62 13.41 -29.08
N GLU A 234 13.20 12.15 -29.11
CA GLU A 234 11.83 11.77 -28.83
C GLU A 234 11.46 12.02 -27.36
N PHE A 235 12.31 11.61 -26.41
CA PHE A 235 12.11 11.90 -25.00
C PHE A 235 12.08 13.40 -24.69
N LYS A 236 12.85 14.22 -25.41
CA LYS A 236 12.77 15.68 -25.26
C LYS A 236 11.38 16.22 -25.61
N LYS A 237 10.77 15.76 -26.71
CA LYS A 237 9.40 16.16 -27.08
C LYS A 237 8.40 15.74 -26.01
N GLN A 238 8.53 14.50 -25.53
CA GLN A 238 7.67 13.99 -24.46
C GLN A 238 7.86 14.76 -23.16
N PHE A 239 9.10 15.14 -22.81
CA PHE A 239 9.42 15.93 -21.63
C PHE A 239 8.77 17.32 -21.67
N ASP A 240 8.81 17.97 -22.84
CA ASP A 240 8.17 19.27 -23.05
C ASP A 240 6.65 19.17 -22.89
N GLU A 241 6.04 18.12 -23.46
CA GLU A 241 4.62 17.83 -23.29
C GLU A 241 4.25 17.54 -21.83
N LEU A 242 5.03 16.74 -21.12
CA LEU A 242 4.84 16.48 -19.68
C LEU A 242 4.94 17.78 -18.86
N SER A 243 5.84 18.69 -19.22
CA SER A 243 6.00 19.98 -18.54
C SER A 243 4.80 20.91 -18.77
N ARG A 244 4.23 20.89 -19.98
CA ARG A 244 2.97 21.58 -20.30
C ARG A 244 1.81 21.00 -19.49
N LYS A 245 1.65 19.66 -19.50
CA LYS A 245 0.60 18.95 -18.77
C LYS A 245 0.68 19.15 -17.26
N PHE A 246 1.89 19.12 -16.70
CA PHE A 246 2.13 19.47 -15.30
C PHE A 246 1.58 20.88 -14.98
N SER A 247 1.91 21.86 -15.81
CA SER A 247 1.48 23.25 -15.61
C SER A 247 -0.04 23.41 -15.70
N GLU A 248 -0.69 22.70 -16.63
CA GLU A 248 -2.15 22.67 -16.78
C GLU A 248 -2.82 22.04 -15.55
N ALA A 249 -2.38 20.86 -15.15
CA ALA A 249 -2.90 20.13 -13.99
C ALA A 249 -2.73 20.94 -12.69
N ALA A 250 -1.57 21.58 -12.50
CA ALA A 250 -1.30 22.41 -11.33
C ALA A 250 -2.22 23.64 -11.26
N LYS A 251 -2.49 24.29 -12.40
CA LYS A 251 -3.45 25.41 -12.48
C LYS A 251 -4.87 24.95 -12.16
N ALA A 252 -5.30 23.83 -12.72
CA ALA A 252 -6.63 23.27 -12.47
C ALA A 252 -6.82 22.93 -10.99
N ALA A 253 -5.83 22.29 -10.35
CA ALA A 253 -5.86 21.97 -8.92
C ALA A 253 -6.00 23.23 -8.04
N LYS A 254 -5.22 24.29 -8.33
CA LYS A 254 -5.30 25.56 -7.62
C LYS A 254 -6.67 26.23 -7.77
N ALA A 255 -7.25 26.21 -8.97
CA ALA A 255 -8.57 26.79 -9.23
C ALA A 255 -9.69 26.04 -8.47
N ALA A 256 -9.63 24.71 -8.44
CA ALA A 256 -10.58 23.89 -7.67
C ALA A 256 -10.52 24.19 -6.17
N GLN A 257 -9.32 24.35 -5.61
CA GLN A 257 -9.12 24.70 -4.21
C GLN A 257 -9.69 26.09 -3.88
N ALA A 258 -9.46 27.08 -4.73
CA ALA A 258 -10.00 28.43 -4.54
C ALA A 258 -11.53 28.47 -4.60
N GLY A 259 -12.14 27.74 -5.55
CA GLY A 259 -13.59 27.65 -5.69
C GLY A 259 -14.29 26.95 -4.50
N ALA A 260 -13.61 26.03 -3.83
CA ALA A 260 -14.09 25.35 -2.63
C ALA A 260 -14.07 26.24 -1.38
N THR A 261 -13.22 27.27 -1.33
CA THR A 261 -13.14 28.22 -0.20
C THR A 261 -14.14 29.38 -0.28
N THR A 262 -14.80 29.56 -1.42
CA THR A 262 -15.77 30.64 -1.68
C THR A 262 -17.23 30.20 -1.63
N LYS A 263 -17.52 28.96 -1.23
CA LYS A 263 -18.86 28.41 -1.00
C LYS A 263 -19.01 28.00 0.45
#